data_AF-A0A944JJ63-F1
#
_entry.id   AF-A0A944JJ63-F1
#
_cell.length_a   1.000
_cell.length_b   1.000
_cell.length_c   1.000
_cell.angle_alpha   90.00
_cell.angle_beta   90.00
_cell.angle_gamma   90.00
#
_symmetry.space_group_name_H-M   'P 1'
#
loop_
_entity.id
_entity.type
_entity.pdbx_description
1 polymer ?
#
loop_
_entity_poly.entity_id
_entity_poly.type
_entity_poly.pdbx_seq_one_letter_code
_entity_poly.pdbx_strand_id
1 'polypeptide(L)'
;MKLEPGDMLLALARDLSEARTTLTSGLEDLAGRLESLEGAEYGDAIAGLRKVLGEVSDAVQKLQDKAEEEEPEGPGTAPNWVELDKEQCRELWDWLNSWCNKIFLPVYAQDVWRPCWYRHQQLRIQLTWLCAYWHWAYEKAAPPTRAAEWHMRWWPAVETFMKKELKECGYVDPEKLREPLHAIPEHGEDALALDDFADHGLFDWIERDIARRPDPEKKRSKKDPAG
;
A
#
# COMPACT_ATOMS: atom_id res chain seq x y z
N MET A 1 -33.53 65.43 56.46
CA MET A 1 -34.51 65.26 55.37
C MET A 1 -35.06 63.84 55.47
N LYS A 2 -36.33 63.66 55.85
CA LYS A 2 -37.01 62.37 55.76
C LYS A 2 -37.65 62.33 54.38
N LEU A 3 -37.16 61.47 53.50
CA LEU A 3 -37.82 61.17 52.23
C LEU A 3 -39.09 60.39 52.55
N GLU A 4 -40.22 60.82 52.00
CA GLU A 4 -41.48 60.10 52.12
C GLU A 4 -41.35 58.73 51.42
N PRO A 5 -41.91 57.64 51.99
CA PRO A 5 -41.78 56.29 51.42
C PRO A 5 -42.24 56.18 49.95
N GLY A 6 -43.17 57.03 49.53
CA GLY A 6 -43.65 57.09 48.14
C GLY A 6 -42.59 57.56 47.14
N ASP A 7 -41.75 58.53 47.52
CA ASP A 7 -40.69 59.05 46.65
C ASP A 7 -39.55 58.04 46.46
N MET A 8 -39.26 57.22 47.48
CA MET A 8 -38.30 56.13 47.37
C MET A 8 -38.79 55.02 46.44
N LEU A 9 -40.08 54.69 46.49
CA LEU A 9 -40.68 53.67 45.61
C LEU A 9 -40.69 54.12 44.14
N LEU A 10 -40.94 55.41 43.88
CA LEU A 10 -40.85 55.97 42.53
C LEU A 10 -39.42 56.01 41.99
N ALA A 11 -38.44 56.35 42.84
CA ALA A 11 -37.03 56.28 42.47
C ALA A 11 -36.61 54.84 42.15
N LEU A 12 -36.96 53.87 43.00
CA LEU A 12 -36.69 52.45 42.75
C LEU A 12 -37.37 51.93 41.48
N ALA A 13 -38.60 52.33 41.20
CA ALA A 13 -39.31 51.93 39.98
C ALA A 13 -38.63 52.50 38.72
N ARG A 14 -38.13 53.73 38.80
CA ARG A 14 -37.35 54.37 37.73
C ARG A 14 -36.01 53.64 37.51
N ASP A 15 -35.27 53.38 38.57
CA ASP A 15 -33.98 52.70 38.50
C ASP A 15 -34.14 51.26 37.96
N LEU A 16 -35.21 50.56 38.34
CA LEU A 16 -35.57 49.24 37.79
C LEU A 16 -35.94 49.32 36.30
N SER A 17 -36.68 50.35 35.89
CA SER A 17 -37.02 50.55 34.48
C SER A 17 -35.77 50.84 33.65
N GLU A 18 -34.86 51.67 34.17
CA GLU A 18 -33.61 52.03 33.52
C GLU A 18 -32.68 50.81 33.41
N ALA A 19 -32.50 50.08 34.51
CA ALA A 19 -31.76 48.82 34.52
C ALA A 19 -32.34 47.79 33.54
N ARG A 20 -33.67 47.65 33.47
CA ARG A 20 -34.34 46.79 32.50
C ARG A 20 -34.05 47.22 31.08
N THR A 21 -34.15 48.52 30.76
CA THR A 21 -33.86 49.01 29.41
C THR A 21 -32.42 48.74 29.01
N THR A 22 -31.45 48.97 29.91
CA THR A 22 -30.03 48.69 29.66
C THR A 22 -29.77 47.19 29.46
N LEU A 23 -30.42 46.33 30.25
CA LEU A 23 -30.33 44.87 30.08
C LEU A 23 -30.93 44.42 28.75
N THR A 24 -32.07 44.99 28.35
CA THR A 24 -32.75 44.64 27.10
C THR A 24 -31.89 45.04 25.91
N SER A 25 -31.35 46.26 25.90
CA SER A 25 -30.44 46.72 24.85
C SER A 25 -29.12 45.92 24.82
N GLY A 26 -28.61 45.51 25.99
CA GLY A 26 -27.40 44.68 26.06
C GLY A 26 -27.63 43.26 25.53
N LEU A 27 -28.82 42.69 25.74
CA LEU A 27 -29.20 41.41 25.17
C LEU A 27 -29.41 41.50 23.65
N GLU A 28 -29.97 42.59 23.15
CA GLU A 28 -30.11 42.84 21.71
C GLU A 28 -28.75 43.00 21.02
N ASP A 29 -27.80 43.71 21.64
CA ASP A 29 -26.43 43.82 21.13
C ASP A 29 -25.70 42.47 21.11
N LEU A 30 -25.83 41.69 22.18
CA LEU A 30 -25.25 40.34 22.25
C LEU A 30 -25.88 39.39 21.22
N ALA A 31 -27.19 39.48 21.00
CA ALA A 31 -27.88 38.70 19.97
C ALA A 31 -27.37 39.05 18.56
N GLY A 32 -27.22 40.33 18.24
CA GLY A 32 -26.66 40.76 16.96
C GLY A 32 -25.20 40.33 16.76
N ARG A 33 -24.39 40.33 17.83
CA ARG A 33 -22.99 39.84 17.79
C ARG A 33 -22.89 38.34 17.60
N LEU A 34 -23.80 37.56 18.21
CA LEU A 34 -23.88 36.11 18.01
C LEU A 34 -24.30 35.77 16.58
N GLU A 35 -25.30 36.45 16.04
CA GLU A 35 -25.77 36.22 14.67
C GLU A 35 -24.69 36.56 13.62
N SER A 36 -23.91 37.62 13.86
CA SER A 36 -22.76 37.98 13.02
C SER A 36 -21.63 36.94 13.06
N LEU A 37 -21.38 36.32 14.21
CA LEU A 37 -20.32 35.31 14.37
C LEU A 37 -20.78 33.94 13.81
N GLU A 38 -22.02 33.55 14.06
CA GLU A 38 -22.56 32.27 13.60
C GLU A 38 -22.81 32.24 12.09
N GLY A 39 -23.28 33.35 11.50
CA GLY A 39 -23.67 33.38 10.08
C GLY A 39 -22.51 33.53 9.10
N ALA A 40 -21.52 34.36 9.41
CA ALA A 40 -20.47 34.71 8.44
C ALA A 40 -19.29 33.73 8.46
N GLU A 41 -18.80 33.38 9.65
CA GLU A 41 -17.52 32.66 9.77
C GLU A 41 -17.68 31.16 9.47
N TYR A 42 -18.76 30.54 9.95
CA TYR A 42 -19.03 29.12 9.69
C TYR A 42 -19.62 28.89 8.30
N GLY A 43 -20.42 29.81 7.77
CA GLY A 43 -20.99 29.72 6.42
C GLY A 43 -19.90 29.67 5.35
N ASP A 44 -18.95 30.59 5.41
CA ASP A 44 -17.83 30.67 4.47
C ASP A 44 -16.86 29.49 4.63
N ALA A 45 -16.58 29.06 5.86
CA ALA A 45 -15.76 27.88 6.12
C ALA A 45 -16.39 26.58 5.57
N ILE A 46 -17.70 26.40 5.75
CA ILE A 46 -18.43 25.24 5.23
C ILE A 46 -18.48 25.27 3.69
N ALA A 47 -18.66 26.45 3.09
CA ALA A 47 -18.61 26.63 1.65
C ALA A 47 -17.20 26.29 1.08
N GLY A 48 -16.14 26.74 1.76
CA GLY A 48 -14.76 26.41 1.42
C GLY A 48 -14.48 24.92 1.51
N LEU A 49 -14.91 24.25 2.59
CA LEU A 49 -14.74 22.81 2.76
C LEU A 49 -15.49 22.00 1.69
N ARG A 50 -16.71 22.39 1.31
CA ARG A 50 -17.46 21.75 0.22
C ARG A 50 -16.74 21.87 -1.11
N LYS A 51 -16.14 23.03 -1.39
CA LYS A 51 -15.36 23.25 -2.61
C LYS A 51 -14.13 22.35 -2.66
N VAL A 52 -13.34 22.31 -1.58
CA VAL A 52 -12.16 21.44 -1.48
C VAL A 52 -12.55 19.97 -1.59
N LEU A 53 -13.65 19.54 -0.96
CA LEU A 53 -14.14 18.17 -1.08
C LEU A 53 -14.54 17.83 -2.52
N GLY A 54 -15.17 18.76 -3.24
CA GLY A 54 -15.48 18.61 -4.66
C GLY A 54 -14.21 18.47 -5.51
N GLU A 55 -13.21 19.32 -5.29
CA GLU A 55 -11.93 19.26 -6.00
C GLU A 55 -11.17 17.94 -5.75
N VAL A 56 -11.19 17.45 -4.50
CA VAL A 56 -10.61 16.15 -4.14
C VAL A 56 -11.40 15.01 -4.76
N SER A 57 -12.73 15.06 -4.74
CA SER A 57 -13.58 14.04 -5.38
C SER A 57 -13.33 13.97 -6.89
N ASP A 58 -13.22 15.11 -7.57
CA ASP A 58 -12.93 15.17 -9.00
C ASP A 58 -11.52 14.69 -9.32
N ALA A 59 -10.54 14.98 -8.45
CA ALA A 59 -9.18 14.47 -8.59
C ALA A 59 -9.13 12.94 -8.41
N VAL A 60 -9.86 12.40 -7.43
CA VAL A 60 -10.00 10.95 -7.22
C VAL A 60 -10.68 10.29 -8.42
N GLN A 61 -11.76 10.86 -8.94
CA GLN A 61 -12.44 10.33 -10.11
C GLN A 61 -11.51 10.32 -11.33
N LYS A 62 -10.80 11.41 -11.60
CA LYS A 62 -9.82 11.47 -12.71
C LYS A 62 -8.67 10.48 -12.55
N LEU A 63 -8.27 10.15 -11.31
CA LEU A 63 -7.26 9.12 -11.06
C LEU A 63 -7.83 7.72 -11.27
N GLN A 64 -9.09 7.49 -10.92
CA GLN A 64 -9.79 6.24 -11.20
C GLN A 64 -10.01 6.04 -12.71
N ASP A 65 -10.49 7.07 -13.42
CA ASP A 65 -10.70 7.03 -14.86
C ASP A 65 -9.38 6.82 -15.61
N LYS A 66 -8.29 7.45 -15.15
CA LYS A 66 -6.94 7.19 -15.71
C LYS A 66 -6.41 5.80 -15.39
N ALA A 67 -6.71 5.25 -14.22
CA ALA A 67 -6.36 3.88 -13.91
C ALA A 67 -7.13 2.91 -14.81
N GLU A 68 -8.40 3.20 -15.12
CA GLU A 68 -9.20 2.42 -16.07
C GLU A 68 -8.74 2.60 -17.54
N GLU A 69 -8.24 3.78 -17.94
CA GLU A 69 -7.72 4.03 -19.29
C GLU A 69 -6.27 3.54 -19.51
N GLU A 70 -5.45 3.44 -18.45
CA GLU A 70 -4.05 2.98 -18.52
C GLU A 70 -3.88 1.48 -18.18
N GLU A 71 -4.93 0.78 -17.74
CA GLU A 71 -4.90 -0.68 -17.61
C GLU A 71 -5.20 -1.35 -18.96
N PRO A 72 -4.22 -1.98 -19.64
CA PRO A 72 -4.57 -2.95 -20.67
C PRO A 72 -5.39 -4.08 -20.01
N GLU A 73 -6.66 -4.21 -20.39
CA GLU A 73 -7.50 -5.36 -20.09
C GLU A 73 -6.87 -6.64 -20.67
N GLY A 74 -6.20 -7.42 -19.82
CA GLY A 74 -5.46 -8.64 -20.19
C GLY A 74 -4.01 -8.56 -19.70
N PRO A 75 -3.27 -9.67 -19.59
CA PRO A 75 -2.01 -9.65 -18.89
C PRO A 75 -1.07 -8.73 -19.67
N GLY A 76 -0.81 -7.55 -19.10
CA GLY A 76 0.29 -6.70 -19.49
C GLY A 76 1.50 -7.60 -19.72
N THR A 77 2.17 -7.39 -20.84
CA THR A 77 3.34 -8.14 -21.30
C THR A 77 4.09 -8.78 -20.15
N ALA A 78 4.18 -10.13 -20.13
CA ALA A 78 4.82 -10.87 -19.06
C ALA A 78 6.15 -10.18 -18.69
N PRO A 79 6.35 -9.78 -17.41
CA PRO A 79 7.44 -8.87 -17.08
C PRO A 79 8.78 -9.41 -17.55
N ASN A 80 9.47 -8.63 -18.39
CA ASN A 80 10.74 -9.02 -18.97
C ASN A 80 11.89 -8.52 -18.09
N TRP A 81 12.52 -9.42 -17.34
CA TRP A 81 13.66 -9.11 -16.47
C TRP A 81 14.86 -8.45 -17.17
N VAL A 82 14.95 -8.47 -18.50
CA VAL A 82 16.09 -7.90 -19.25
C VAL A 82 15.97 -6.38 -19.42
N GLU A 83 14.76 -5.84 -19.54
CA GLU A 83 14.52 -4.46 -19.98
C GLU A 83 14.06 -3.53 -18.84
N LEU A 84 14.03 -4.01 -17.59
CA LEU A 84 13.53 -3.22 -16.46
C LEU A 84 14.54 -2.17 -16.01
N ASP A 85 14.02 -0.97 -15.72
CA ASP A 85 14.71 0.04 -14.94
C ASP A 85 14.76 -0.33 -13.44
N LYS A 86 15.37 0.55 -12.62
CA LYS A 86 15.48 0.33 -11.17
C LYS A 86 14.14 0.26 -10.44
N GLU A 87 13.19 1.11 -10.81
CA GLU A 87 11.88 1.20 -10.13
C GLU A 87 11.02 -0.02 -10.48
N GLN A 88 10.91 -0.32 -11.78
CA GLN A 88 10.22 -1.49 -12.31
C GLN A 88 10.80 -2.80 -11.77
N CYS A 89 12.13 -2.88 -11.59
CA CYS A 89 12.76 -4.04 -10.98
C CYS A 89 12.35 -4.22 -9.52
N ARG A 90 12.33 -3.14 -8.74
CA ARG A 90 11.90 -3.18 -7.34
C ARG A 90 10.45 -3.63 -7.22
N GLU A 91 9.56 -3.02 -8.00
CA GLU A 91 8.14 -3.40 -8.05
C GLU A 91 7.96 -4.88 -8.42
N LEU A 92 8.72 -5.37 -9.40
CA LEU A 92 8.63 -6.76 -9.82
C LEU A 92 9.14 -7.73 -8.74
N TRP A 93 10.21 -7.37 -8.03
CA TRP A 93 10.71 -8.14 -6.90
C TRP A 93 9.71 -8.20 -5.75
N ASP A 94 9.11 -7.06 -5.39
CA ASP A 94 8.13 -6.98 -4.31
C ASP A 94 6.88 -7.79 -4.65
N TRP A 95 6.39 -7.68 -5.89
CA TRP A 95 5.25 -8.43 -6.38
C TRP A 95 5.52 -9.95 -6.36
N LEU A 96 6.63 -10.38 -6.94
CA LEU A 96 7.01 -11.79 -6.99
C LEU A 96 7.22 -12.36 -5.57
N ASN A 97 7.92 -11.64 -4.69
CA ASN A 97 8.19 -12.09 -3.34
C ASN A 97 6.90 -12.19 -2.50
N SER A 98 5.99 -11.22 -2.64
CA SER A 98 4.67 -11.24 -1.99
C SER A 98 3.85 -12.45 -2.45
N TRP A 99 3.78 -12.72 -3.75
CA TRP A 99 3.08 -13.88 -4.29
C TRP A 99 3.71 -15.20 -3.84
N CYS A 100 5.05 -15.30 -3.89
CA CYS A 100 5.78 -16.48 -3.45
C CYS A 100 5.48 -16.84 -1.99
N ASN A 101 5.54 -15.87 -1.08
CA ASN A 101 5.34 -16.11 0.35
C ASN A 101 3.88 -16.34 0.72
N LYS A 102 2.93 -15.65 0.08
CA LYS A 102 1.51 -15.72 0.47
C LYS A 102 0.74 -16.86 -0.18
N ILE A 103 1.11 -17.24 -1.40
CA ILE A 103 0.33 -18.15 -2.22
C ILE A 103 1.15 -19.36 -2.61
N PHE A 104 2.29 -19.15 -3.25
CA PHE A 104 3.04 -20.23 -3.89
C PHE A 104 3.64 -21.22 -2.89
N LEU A 105 4.43 -20.73 -1.93
CA LEU A 105 5.07 -21.53 -0.90
C LEU A 105 4.08 -22.28 -0.02
N PRO A 106 3.06 -21.63 0.60
CA PRO A 106 2.17 -22.33 1.51
C PRO A 106 1.24 -23.33 0.83
N VAL A 107 0.90 -23.15 -0.45
CA VAL A 107 -0.12 -23.99 -1.13
C VAL A 107 0.48 -25.02 -2.09
N TYR A 108 1.59 -24.71 -2.77
CA TYR A 108 2.07 -25.51 -3.91
C TYR A 108 3.49 -26.02 -3.73
N ALA A 109 4.41 -25.17 -3.27
CA ALA A 109 5.84 -25.43 -3.42
C ALA A 109 6.55 -25.98 -2.17
N GLN A 110 5.83 -26.36 -1.11
CA GLN A 110 6.41 -26.76 0.18
C GLN A 110 7.54 -27.80 0.04
N ASP A 111 7.37 -28.82 -0.81
CA ASP A 111 8.33 -29.92 -0.95
C ASP A 111 9.55 -29.57 -1.84
N VAL A 112 9.37 -28.63 -2.78
CA VAL A 112 10.34 -28.30 -3.84
C VAL A 112 11.05 -26.97 -3.62
N TRP A 113 10.56 -26.16 -2.68
CA TRP A 113 11.11 -24.84 -2.39
C TRP A 113 12.50 -24.94 -1.76
N ARG A 114 13.39 -24.03 -2.13
CA ARG A 114 14.72 -23.89 -1.55
C ARG A 114 15.03 -22.41 -1.31
N PRO A 115 15.72 -22.06 -0.21
CA PRO A 115 16.02 -20.66 0.12
C PRO A 115 16.80 -19.92 -0.97
N CYS A 116 17.64 -20.62 -1.75
CA CYS A 116 18.47 -20.03 -2.80
C CYS A 116 17.71 -19.69 -4.11
N TRP A 117 16.41 -19.93 -4.21
CA TRP A 117 15.62 -19.83 -5.46
C TRP A 117 15.84 -18.52 -6.24
N TYR A 118 15.98 -17.40 -5.53
CA TYR A 118 16.13 -16.06 -6.11
C TYR A 118 17.45 -15.85 -6.86
N ARG A 119 18.47 -16.67 -6.54
CA ARG A 119 19.79 -16.66 -7.21
C ARG A 119 19.74 -17.35 -8.58
N HIS A 120 18.73 -18.18 -8.83
CA HIS A 120 18.54 -18.90 -10.08
C HIS A 120 17.75 -18.04 -11.07
N GLN A 121 18.45 -17.38 -11.99
CA GLN A 121 17.82 -16.46 -12.95
C GLN A 121 16.72 -17.15 -13.80
N GLN A 122 16.97 -18.37 -14.29
CA GLN A 122 15.98 -19.09 -15.09
C GLN A 122 14.75 -19.46 -14.25
N LEU A 123 14.96 -19.90 -13.01
CA LEU A 123 13.86 -20.18 -12.09
C LEU A 123 13.05 -18.91 -11.79
N ARG A 124 13.71 -17.78 -11.54
CA ARG A 124 13.05 -16.50 -11.33
C ARG A 124 12.15 -16.11 -12.50
N ILE A 125 12.63 -16.23 -13.73
CA ILE A 125 11.85 -15.94 -14.94
C ILE A 125 10.62 -16.84 -15.02
N GLN A 126 10.79 -18.15 -14.83
CA GLN A 126 9.68 -19.12 -14.86
C GLN A 126 8.64 -18.85 -13.77
N LEU A 127 9.09 -18.52 -12.55
CA LEU A 127 8.20 -18.15 -11.45
C LEU A 127 7.45 -16.84 -11.74
N THR A 128 8.09 -15.90 -12.42
CA THR A 128 7.44 -14.64 -12.83
C THR A 128 6.32 -14.89 -13.82
N TRP A 129 6.54 -15.77 -14.81
CA TRP A 129 5.50 -16.18 -15.75
C TRP A 129 4.38 -16.95 -15.07
N LEU A 130 4.72 -17.84 -14.14
CA LEU A 130 3.74 -18.61 -13.38
C LEU A 130 2.87 -17.71 -12.48
N CYS A 131 3.49 -16.70 -11.86
CA CYS A 131 2.81 -15.66 -11.07
C CYS A 131 1.85 -14.84 -11.93
N ALA A 132 2.33 -14.34 -13.08
CA ALA A 132 1.51 -13.59 -14.03
C ALA A 132 0.30 -14.40 -14.51
N TYR A 133 0.52 -15.66 -14.89
CA TYR A 133 -0.56 -16.54 -15.31
C TYR A 133 -1.53 -16.84 -14.16
N TRP A 134 -1.03 -17.02 -12.91
CA TRP A 134 -1.90 -17.22 -11.76
C TRP A 134 -2.85 -16.03 -11.57
N HIS A 135 -2.33 -14.80 -11.58
CA HIS A 135 -3.18 -13.62 -11.48
C HIS A 135 -4.21 -13.55 -12.62
N TRP A 136 -3.80 -13.82 -13.86
CA TRP A 136 -4.68 -13.86 -15.03
C TRP A 136 -5.76 -14.97 -14.97
N ALA A 137 -5.43 -16.10 -14.35
CA ALA A 137 -6.34 -17.23 -14.21
C ALA A 137 -7.40 -17.02 -13.12
N TYR A 138 -7.11 -16.17 -12.13
CA TYR A 138 -7.97 -15.88 -10.98
C TYR A 138 -8.59 -14.47 -11.02
N GLU A 139 -8.50 -13.76 -12.15
CA GLU A 139 -9.27 -12.54 -12.40
C GLU A 139 -10.78 -12.79 -12.29
N LYS A 140 -11.54 -11.79 -11.83
CA LYS A 140 -13.00 -11.92 -11.57
C LYS A 140 -13.81 -12.37 -12.79
N ALA A 141 -13.36 -12.03 -13.99
CA ALA A 141 -14.01 -12.37 -15.26
C ALA A 141 -13.37 -13.58 -15.97
N ALA A 142 -12.37 -14.23 -15.35
CA ALA A 142 -11.66 -15.36 -15.98
C ALA A 142 -12.56 -16.61 -16.05
N PRO A 143 -12.61 -17.30 -17.20
CA PRO A 143 -13.28 -18.58 -17.28
C PRO A 143 -12.53 -19.63 -16.44
N PRO A 144 -13.24 -20.59 -15.83
CA PRO A 144 -12.64 -21.60 -14.95
C PRO A 144 -11.62 -22.51 -15.67
N THR A 145 -11.64 -22.54 -17.01
CA THR A 145 -10.67 -23.23 -17.84
C THR A 145 -9.25 -22.71 -17.65
N ARG A 146 -9.05 -21.40 -17.40
CA ARG A 146 -7.71 -20.84 -17.15
C ARG A 146 -7.12 -21.35 -15.84
N ALA A 147 -7.92 -21.40 -14.77
CA ALA A 147 -7.49 -21.98 -13.51
C ALA A 147 -7.16 -23.48 -13.68
N ALA A 148 -7.98 -24.23 -14.43
CA ALA A 148 -7.70 -25.62 -14.75
C ALA A 148 -6.38 -25.80 -15.53
N GLU A 149 -6.11 -24.95 -16.54
CA GLU A 149 -4.86 -24.97 -17.30
C GLU A 149 -3.64 -24.64 -16.41
N TRP A 150 -3.77 -23.69 -15.49
CA TRP A 150 -2.70 -23.37 -14.54
C TRP A 150 -2.31 -24.60 -13.71
N HIS A 151 -3.31 -25.28 -13.13
CA HIS A 151 -3.10 -26.46 -12.29
C HIS A 151 -2.62 -27.69 -13.06
N MET A 152 -3.10 -27.90 -14.28
CA MET A 152 -2.83 -29.14 -15.03
C MET A 152 -1.60 -29.06 -15.94
N ARG A 153 -1.22 -27.86 -16.38
CA ARG A 153 -0.16 -27.67 -17.38
C ARG A 153 1.01 -26.86 -16.86
N TRP A 154 0.75 -25.66 -16.34
CA TRP A 154 1.82 -24.70 -16.03
C TRP A 154 2.51 -25.00 -14.72
N TRP A 155 1.75 -25.24 -13.65
CA TRP A 155 2.33 -25.58 -12.36
C TRP A 155 3.18 -26.87 -12.41
N PRO A 156 2.69 -28.02 -12.92
CA PRO A 156 3.49 -29.25 -12.96
C PRO A 156 4.76 -29.13 -13.81
N ALA A 157 4.74 -28.32 -14.87
CA ALA A 157 5.91 -28.04 -15.70
C ALA A 157 6.98 -27.26 -14.93
N VAL A 158 6.58 -26.22 -14.20
CA VAL A 158 7.50 -25.42 -13.36
C VAL A 158 7.99 -26.24 -12.17
N GLU A 159 7.14 -27.05 -11.55
CA GLU A 159 7.54 -27.96 -10.46
C GLU A 159 8.62 -28.95 -10.92
N THR A 160 8.46 -29.55 -12.10
CA THR A 160 9.47 -30.44 -12.69
C THR A 160 10.78 -29.70 -12.96
N PHE A 161 10.69 -28.48 -13.47
CA PHE A 161 11.87 -27.62 -13.67
C PHE A 161 12.56 -27.29 -12.34
N MET A 162 11.81 -26.91 -11.31
CA MET A 162 12.31 -26.62 -9.96
C MET A 162 13.04 -27.82 -9.37
N LYS A 163 12.43 -29.01 -9.43
CA LYS A 163 13.04 -30.26 -8.95
C LYS A 163 14.38 -30.54 -9.62
N LYS A 164 14.55 -30.16 -10.89
CA LYS A 164 15.79 -30.34 -11.64
C LYS A 164 16.82 -29.26 -11.33
N GLU A 165 16.43 -27.99 -11.41
CA GLU A 165 17.30 -26.82 -11.23
C GLU A 165 17.82 -26.73 -9.79
N LEU A 166 16.98 -27.06 -8.82
CA LEU A 166 17.31 -26.97 -7.39
C LEU A 166 17.87 -28.28 -6.83
N LYS A 167 18.04 -29.34 -7.65
CA LYS A 167 18.47 -30.67 -7.18
C LYS A 167 19.80 -30.64 -6.44
N GLU A 168 20.74 -29.84 -6.94
CA GLU A 168 22.11 -29.73 -6.42
C GLU A 168 22.31 -28.43 -5.61
N CYS A 169 21.23 -27.68 -5.37
CA CYS A 169 21.28 -26.38 -4.73
C CYS A 169 20.73 -26.46 -3.32
N GLY A 170 21.57 -26.12 -2.33
CA GLY A 170 21.18 -26.13 -0.92
C GLY A 170 21.06 -27.53 -0.29
N TYR A 171 21.55 -28.59 -0.94
CA TYR A 171 21.82 -29.88 -0.29
C TYR A 171 23.33 -30.06 -0.15
N VAL A 172 23.85 -29.96 1.07
CA VAL A 172 25.04 -30.74 1.41
C VAL A 172 24.51 -32.15 1.63
N ASP A 173 24.83 -33.06 0.72
CA ASP A 173 24.52 -34.49 0.86
C ASP A 173 24.97 -34.92 2.28
N PRO A 174 24.11 -35.42 3.18
CA PRO A 174 24.52 -35.81 4.52
C PRO A 174 25.63 -36.87 4.49
N GLU A 175 25.60 -37.74 3.47
CA GLU A 175 26.60 -38.77 3.21
C GLU A 175 27.91 -38.25 2.57
N LYS A 176 27.91 -37.01 2.05
CA LYS A 176 29.10 -36.33 1.49
C LYS A 176 29.56 -35.13 2.33
N LEU A 177 28.99 -34.94 3.51
CA LEU A 177 29.56 -34.04 4.50
C LEU A 177 31.00 -34.52 4.76
N ARG A 178 31.99 -33.69 4.40
CA ARG A 178 33.33 -33.86 4.99
C ARG A 178 33.15 -33.83 6.50
N GLU A 179 33.81 -34.74 7.21
CA GLU A 179 33.88 -34.69 8.68
C GLU A 179 34.14 -33.24 9.09
N PRO A 180 33.28 -32.66 9.94
CA PRO A 180 33.39 -31.26 10.28
C PRO A 180 34.74 -31.03 10.94
N LEU A 181 35.52 -30.10 10.39
CA LEU A 181 36.86 -29.74 10.87
C LEU A 181 36.85 -29.18 12.31
N HIS A 182 35.67 -28.97 12.89
CA HIS A 182 35.45 -28.54 14.26
C HIS A 182 34.18 -29.18 14.82
N ALA A 183 34.18 -29.48 16.12
CA ALA A 183 33.03 -30.08 16.80
C ALA A 183 31.81 -29.13 16.76
N ILE A 184 30.68 -29.65 16.28
CA ILE A 184 29.40 -28.97 16.36
C ILE A 184 28.89 -29.17 17.80
N PRO A 185 28.59 -28.10 18.56
CA PRO A 185 28.06 -28.24 19.91
C PRO A 185 26.72 -28.99 19.89
N GLU A 186 26.69 -30.20 20.44
CA GLU A 186 25.45 -30.93 20.64
C GLU A 186 24.75 -30.35 21.89
N HIS A 187 23.52 -29.85 21.67
CA HIS A 187 22.53 -29.45 22.66
C HIS A 187 22.71 -28.09 23.36
N GLY A 188 22.06 -27.09 22.78
CA GLY A 188 21.35 -26.01 23.49
C GLY A 188 19.94 -25.92 22.89
N GLU A 189 19.00 -25.23 23.55
CA GLU A 189 17.58 -25.13 23.16
C GLU A 189 17.30 -24.48 21.78
N ASP A 190 18.33 -24.28 20.96
CA ASP A 190 18.23 -23.83 19.58
C ASP A 190 18.03 -25.04 18.66
N ALA A 191 16.87 -25.67 18.78
CA ALA A 191 16.36 -26.50 17.70
C ALA A 191 16.14 -25.58 16.50
N LEU A 192 16.98 -25.73 15.46
CA LEU A 192 16.90 -25.10 14.13
C LEU A 192 15.68 -24.20 13.97
N ALA A 193 15.85 -22.91 14.24
CA ALA A 193 14.75 -21.97 14.12
C ALA A 193 14.29 -21.94 12.66
N LEU A 194 13.00 -21.70 12.41
CA LEU A 194 12.48 -21.51 11.05
C LEU A 194 13.27 -20.42 10.28
N ASP A 195 13.87 -19.49 11.03
CA ASP A 195 14.75 -18.42 10.56
C ASP A 195 16.12 -18.91 10.03
N ASP A 196 16.60 -20.10 10.41
CA ASP A 196 17.85 -20.69 9.89
C ASP A 196 17.73 -21.10 8.41
N PHE A 197 16.49 -21.15 7.88
CA PHE A 197 16.19 -21.39 6.47
C PHE A 197 15.80 -20.12 5.70
N ALA A 198 15.76 -18.95 6.35
CA ALA A 198 15.62 -17.68 5.65
C ALA A 198 17.01 -17.28 5.12
N ASP A 199 17.22 -17.35 3.80
CA ASP A 199 18.46 -16.83 3.21
C ASP A 199 18.53 -15.33 3.47
N HIS A 200 19.28 -14.92 4.50
CA HIS A 200 19.51 -13.53 4.88
C HIS A 200 20.05 -12.68 3.71
N GLY A 201 20.51 -13.31 2.63
CA GLY A 201 20.99 -12.65 1.44
C GLY A 201 19.93 -12.31 0.38
N LEU A 202 18.63 -12.59 0.59
CA LEU A 202 17.60 -12.26 -0.42
C LEU A 202 17.53 -10.75 -0.67
N PHE A 203 17.32 -9.96 0.38
CA PHE A 203 17.21 -8.50 0.27
C PHE A 203 18.50 -7.86 -0.26
N ASP A 204 19.66 -8.30 0.23
CA ASP A 204 20.97 -7.85 -0.26
C ASP A 204 21.21 -8.21 -1.73
N TRP A 205 20.64 -9.33 -2.20
CA TRP A 205 20.73 -9.73 -3.59
C TRP A 205 19.79 -8.88 -4.46
N ILE A 206 18.57 -8.62 -4.00
CA ILE A 206 17.59 -7.75 -4.67
C ILE A 206 18.19 -6.36 -4.87
N GLU A 207 18.75 -5.76 -3.83
CA GLU A 207 19.38 -4.44 -3.91
C GLU A 207 20.58 -4.43 -4.88
N ARG A 208 21.37 -5.51 -4.93
CA ARG A 208 22.44 -5.67 -5.92
C ARG A 208 21.94 -5.82 -7.36
N ASP A 209 20.81 -6.50 -7.57
CA ASP A 209 20.20 -6.64 -8.91
C ASP A 209 19.62 -5.31 -9.38
N ILE A 210 18.93 -4.58 -8.50
CA ILE A 210 18.41 -3.23 -8.77
C ILE A 210 19.57 -2.28 -9.10
N ALA A 211 20.65 -2.27 -8.31
CA ALA A 211 21.77 -1.36 -8.50
C ALA A 211 22.46 -1.49 -9.88
N ARG A 212 22.35 -2.66 -10.54
CA ARG A 212 22.94 -2.92 -11.87
C ARG A 212 22.11 -2.38 -13.04
N ARG A 213 20.87 -1.96 -12.79
CA ARG A 213 19.90 -1.55 -13.82
C ARG A 213 19.98 -0.06 -14.13
N PRO A 214 19.53 0.37 -15.32
CA PRO A 214 19.47 1.79 -15.66
C PRO A 214 18.51 2.54 -14.72
N ASP A 215 18.83 3.80 -14.42
CA ASP A 215 17.91 4.70 -13.73
C ASP A 215 16.64 4.92 -14.57
N PRO A 216 15.48 5.15 -13.95
CA PRO A 216 14.25 5.43 -14.67
C PRO A 216 14.45 6.63 -15.59
N GLU A 217 14.10 6.50 -16.87
CA GLU A 217 14.11 7.63 -17.78
C GLU A 217 13.17 8.70 -17.20
N LYS A 218 13.72 9.87 -16.83
CA LYS A 218 12.89 11.03 -16.50
C LYS A 218 11.96 11.26 -17.67
N LYS A 219 10.66 10.93 -17.54
CA LYS A 219 9.62 11.24 -18.51
C LYS A 219 9.83 12.69 -18.94
N ARG A 220 10.39 12.91 -20.13
CA ARG A 220 10.50 14.26 -20.69
C ARG A 220 9.07 14.74 -20.78
N SER A 221 8.70 15.67 -19.89
CA SER A 221 7.49 16.46 -20.02
C SER A 221 7.37 16.87 -21.48
N LYS A 222 6.35 16.37 -22.16
CA LYS A 222 6.00 16.76 -23.52
C LYS A 222 5.82 18.28 -23.49
N LYS A 223 6.89 18.99 -23.83
CA LYS A 223 6.95 20.45 -23.84
C LYS A 223 6.26 20.88 -25.13
N ASP A 224 5.14 21.57 -24.96
CA ASP A 224 4.40 22.45 -25.87
C ASP A 224 4.82 22.46 -27.36
N PRO A 225 3.90 22.22 -28.31
CA PRO A 225 4.05 22.84 -29.62
C PRO A 225 3.70 24.34 -29.48
N ALA A 226 4.72 25.16 -29.32
CA ALA A 226 4.69 26.56 -29.71
C ALA A 226 4.98 26.65 -31.21
N GLY A 227 4.10 27.28 -31.98
CA GLY A 227 4.27 27.57 -33.41
C GLY A 227 2.96 27.69 -34.14
#